data_AF-A0A3N6Q2F3-F1
#
_entry.id   AF-A0A3N6Q2F3-F1
#
_cell.length_a   1.000
_cell.length_b   1.000
_cell.length_c   1.000
_cell.angle_alpha   90.00
_cell.angle_beta   90.00
_cell.angle_gamma   90.00
#
_symmetry.space_group_name_H-M   'P 1'
#
loop_
_entity.id
_entity.type
_entity.pdbx_description
1 polymer ?
#
loop_
_entity_poly.entity_id
_entity_poly.type
_entity_poly.pdbx_seq_one_letter_code
_entity_poly.pdbx_strand_id
1 'polypeptide(L)'
;MSTDRMPDVLALQAKLAGHRFIVERSFAAALLLTMEMRRPLLLEGEAGVGKTEVAKALSRLLDVPLIRLQCYEGLDAHTALYEWNYTHQLLAIKLFEQDARSLRDKEHDIFSERYLLKRPLLEAITTTPAPVLLIDEIDRTDEAFEAYLLELLSDFQLSIPELGVIRAIERPYVILTSNGTREISDALRRRCLYQYVDYPTFQRELVIVRTQVPEVPEALARQIVEFVHAVRAMSLRRKPGLAETLDWVAALLRLGVSALDEGGVERVMDSLAALVKTREDQAALTRPVVEKLVASC
;
A
#
# COMPACT_ATOMS: atom_id res chain seq x y z
N MET A 1 -19.35 28.73 13.05
CA MET A 1 -19.50 27.79 14.19
C MET A 1 -18.46 26.70 14.01
N SER A 2 -17.45 26.65 14.88
CA SER A 2 -16.40 25.62 14.80
C SER A 2 -16.97 24.30 15.31
N THR A 3 -17.54 23.49 14.42
CA THR A 3 -17.89 22.11 14.75
C THR A 3 -16.61 21.35 15.04
N ASP A 4 -16.41 20.99 16.31
CA ASP A 4 -15.35 20.08 16.72
C ASP A 4 -15.57 18.71 16.05
N ARG A 5 -14.71 18.37 15.09
CA ARG A 5 -14.74 17.12 14.31
C ARG A 5 -13.84 16.04 14.91
N MET A 6 -13.26 16.29 16.09
CA MET A 6 -12.48 15.28 16.81
C MET A 6 -13.25 13.97 17.08
N PRO A 7 -14.57 13.98 17.36
CA PRO A 7 -15.33 12.74 17.53
C PRO A 7 -15.32 11.83 16.30
N ASP A 8 -15.35 12.40 15.09
CA ASP A 8 -15.35 11.63 13.84
C ASP A 8 -14.01 10.95 13.60
N VAL A 9 -12.91 11.64 13.92
CA VAL A 9 -11.55 11.08 13.84
C VAL A 9 -11.40 9.89 14.78
N LEU A 10 -11.87 10.02 16.03
CA LEU A 10 -11.84 8.94 17.01
C LEU A 10 -12.75 7.77 16.62
N ALA A 11 -13.93 8.06 16.05
CA ALA A 11 -14.83 7.03 15.54
C ALA A 11 -14.20 6.25 14.38
N LEU A 12 -13.53 6.93 13.43
CA LEU A 12 -12.81 6.29 12.34
C LEU A 12 -11.65 5.44 12.86
N GLN A 13 -10.87 5.95 13.81
CA GLN A 13 -9.78 5.20 14.44
C GLN A 13 -10.30 3.90 15.09
N ALA A 14 -11.42 3.96 15.81
CA ALA A 14 -12.05 2.79 16.42
C ALA A 14 -12.55 1.78 15.36
N LYS A 15 -13.15 2.26 14.27
CA LYS A 15 -13.57 1.39 13.16
C LYS A 15 -12.39 0.69 12.50
N LEU A 16 -11.30 1.41 12.21
CA LEU A 16 -10.07 0.84 11.65
C LEU A 16 -9.46 -0.21 12.58
N ALA A 17 -9.46 0.03 13.89
CA ALA A 17 -9.01 -0.95 14.88
C ALA A 17 -9.87 -2.23 14.85
N GLY A 18 -11.18 -2.12 14.63
CA GLY A 18 -12.08 -3.25 14.39
C GLY A 18 -11.71 -4.11 13.17
N HIS A 19 -11.10 -3.50 12.14
CA HIS A 19 -10.53 -4.19 10.98
C HIS A 19 -9.04 -4.55 11.16
N ARG A 20 -8.57 -4.64 12.41
CA ARG A 20 -7.18 -4.95 12.80
C ARG A 20 -6.14 -3.94 12.30
N PHE A 21 -6.54 -2.71 11.96
CA PHE A 21 -5.63 -1.67 11.49
C PHE A 21 -5.45 -0.57 12.54
N ILE A 22 -4.29 -0.57 13.20
CA ILE A 22 -4.01 0.32 14.34
C ILE A 22 -3.27 1.56 13.87
N VAL A 23 -3.92 2.71 13.99
CA VAL A 23 -3.38 4.00 13.59
C VAL A 23 -3.38 5.02 14.71
N GLU A 24 -2.44 5.96 14.63
CA GLU A 24 -2.47 7.17 15.44
C GLU A 24 -3.57 8.12 14.98
N ARG A 25 -3.97 9.00 15.90
CA ARG A 25 -5.03 9.99 15.67
C ARG A 25 -4.74 10.90 14.46
N SER A 26 -3.49 11.36 14.30
CA SER A 26 -3.07 12.19 13.15
C SER A 26 -3.29 11.47 11.82
N PHE A 27 -2.92 10.19 11.76
CA PHE A 27 -3.11 9.37 10.58
C PHE A 27 -4.60 9.11 10.29
N ALA A 28 -5.39 8.84 11.32
CA ALA A 28 -6.85 8.72 11.18
C ALA A 28 -7.48 10.03 10.66
N ALA A 29 -7.01 11.19 11.13
CA ALA A 29 -7.47 12.47 10.62
C ALA A 29 -7.11 12.67 9.14
N ALA A 30 -5.90 12.31 8.73
CA ALA A 30 -5.50 12.37 7.32
C ALA A 30 -6.40 11.49 6.43
N LEU A 31 -6.70 10.25 6.85
CA LEU A 31 -7.61 9.37 6.14
C LEU A 31 -9.04 9.93 6.06
N LEU A 32 -9.55 10.51 7.15
CA LEU A 32 -10.86 11.15 7.16
C LEU A 32 -10.93 12.29 6.13
N LEU A 33 -9.90 13.14 6.10
CA LEU A 33 -9.81 14.24 5.13
C LEU A 33 -9.72 13.73 3.69
N THR A 34 -8.96 12.66 3.43
CA THR A 34 -8.91 11.98 2.12
C THR A 34 -10.30 11.52 1.69
N MET A 35 -11.04 10.89 2.59
CA MET A 35 -12.38 10.36 2.31
C MET A 35 -13.40 11.46 2.03
N GLU A 36 -13.39 12.54 2.81
CA GLU A 36 -14.36 13.64 2.69
C GLU A 36 -14.03 14.58 1.54
N MET A 37 -12.76 14.95 1.38
CA MET A 37 -12.34 15.88 0.32
C MET A 37 -12.19 15.19 -1.03
N ARG A 38 -12.19 13.85 -1.07
CA ARG A 38 -11.87 13.04 -2.26
C ARG A 38 -10.54 13.48 -2.88
N ARG A 39 -9.56 13.78 -2.04
CA ARG A 39 -8.19 14.12 -2.45
C ARG A 39 -7.26 12.94 -2.24
N PRO A 40 -6.33 12.64 -3.16
CA PRO A 40 -5.36 11.55 -2.98
C PRO A 40 -4.52 11.72 -1.71
N LEU A 41 -4.13 10.62 -1.07
CA LEU A 41 -3.19 10.61 0.06
C LEU A 41 -1.85 10.00 -0.35
N LEU A 42 -0.78 10.78 -0.27
CA LEU A 42 0.59 10.30 -0.43
C LEU A 42 1.16 9.88 0.92
N LEU A 43 1.48 8.59 1.02
CA LEU A 43 2.13 7.95 2.15
C LEU A 43 3.60 7.74 1.82
N GLU A 44 4.47 8.48 2.48
CA GLU A 44 5.93 8.35 2.33
C GLU A 44 6.50 7.76 3.62
N GLY A 45 7.55 6.95 3.53
CA GLY A 45 8.20 6.38 4.72
C GLY A 45 9.04 5.15 4.41
N GLU A 46 9.53 4.50 5.46
CA GLU A 46 10.41 3.34 5.33
C GLU A 46 9.68 2.10 4.80
N ALA A 47 10.43 1.15 4.24
CA ALA A 47 9.87 -0.12 3.81
C ALA A 47 9.32 -0.92 5.00
N GLY A 48 8.17 -1.58 4.81
CA GLY A 48 7.60 -2.47 5.82
C GLY A 48 6.89 -1.77 7.00
N VAL A 49 6.65 -0.46 6.96
CA VAL A 49 5.87 0.27 7.98
C VAL A 49 4.34 0.19 7.80
N GLY A 50 3.86 -0.55 6.79
CA GLY A 50 2.42 -0.79 6.58
C GLY A 50 1.70 0.19 5.64
N LYS A 51 2.41 0.97 4.82
CA LYS A 51 1.82 1.92 3.86
C LYS A 51 0.79 1.26 2.92
N THR A 52 1.15 0.13 2.31
CA THR A 52 0.28 -0.64 1.41
C THR A 52 -0.94 -1.23 2.14
N GLU A 53 -0.81 -1.53 3.43
CA GLU A 53 -1.89 -2.11 4.24
C GLU A 53 -3.02 -1.10 4.50
N VAL A 54 -2.72 0.20 4.44
CA VAL A 54 -3.70 1.29 4.58
C VAL A 54 -4.80 1.17 3.53
N ALA A 55 -4.45 0.96 2.26
CA ALA A 55 -5.44 0.86 1.19
C ALA A 55 -6.33 -0.37 1.35
N LYS A 56 -5.75 -1.51 1.77
CA LYS A 56 -6.52 -2.72 2.08
C LYS A 56 -7.45 -2.55 3.27
N ALA A 57 -7.00 -1.83 4.31
CA ALA A 57 -7.82 -1.54 5.48
C ALA A 57 -8.98 -0.62 5.11
N LEU A 58 -8.72 0.40 4.27
CA LEU A 58 -9.75 1.32 3.79
C LEU A 58 -10.79 0.62 2.91
N SER A 59 -10.36 -0.26 2.00
CA SER A 59 -11.26 -1.05 1.15
C SER A 59 -12.17 -1.96 1.98
N ARG A 60 -11.61 -2.64 3.00
CA ARG A 60 -12.39 -3.45 3.96
C ARG A 60 -13.37 -2.63 4.80
N LEU A 61 -12.95 -1.43 5.23
CA LEU A 61 -13.78 -0.53 6.03
C LEU A 61 -14.98 0.00 5.25
N LEU A 62 -14.77 0.32 3.98
CA LEU A 62 -15.79 0.90 3.09
C LEU A 62 -16.60 -0.16 2.35
N ASP A 63 -16.17 -1.43 2.40
CA ASP A 63 -16.74 -2.55 1.64
C ASP A 63 -16.79 -2.28 0.13
N VAL A 64 -15.68 -1.74 -0.41
CA VAL A 64 -15.52 -1.43 -1.84
C VAL A 64 -14.30 -2.15 -2.43
N PRO A 65 -14.26 -2.38 -3.75
CA PRO A 65 -13.13 -3.04 -4.39
C PRO A 65 -11.80 -2.29 -4.17
N LEU A 66 -10.70 -3.05 -4.06
CA LEU A 66 -9.35 -2.53 -4.08
C LEU A 66 -8.75 -2.77 -5.47
N ILE A 67 -8.43 -1.69 -6.17
CA ILE A 67 -7.70 -1.73 -7.43
C ILE A 67 -6.27 -1.30 -7.14
N ARG A 68 -5.30 -2.14 -7.54
CA ARG A 68 -3.88 -1.89 -7.31
C ARG A 68 -3.17 -1.65 -8.64
N LEU A 69 -2.42 -0.55 -8.68
CA LEU A 69 -1.40 -0.27 -9.67
C LEU A 69 -0.04 -0.37 -8.99
N GLN A 70 0.74 -1.39 -9.38
CA GLN A 70 2.13 -1.51 -8.93
C GLN A 70 3.03 -0.67 -9.83
N CYS A 71 3.72 0.30 -9.25
CA CYS A 71 4.75 1.07 -9.94
C CYS A 71 6.09 0.33 -9.87
N TYR A 72 6.80 0.36 -10.99
CA TYR A 72 8.12 -0.21 -11.17
C TYR A 72 8.83 0.50 -12.32
N GLU A 73 10.14 0.32 -12.43
CA GLU A 73 10.95 0.96 -13.46
C GLU A 73 10.57 0.46 -14.86
N GLY A 74 10.29 1.38 -15.78
CA GLY A 74 9.81 1.03 -17.13
C GLY A 74 8.33 0.66 -17.22
N LEU A 75 7.52 0.99 -16.20
CA LEU A 75 6.06 0.90 -16.30
C LEU A 75 5.57 1.80 -17.45
N ASP A 76 4.91 1.18 -18.42
CA ASP A 76 4.36 1.88 -19.58
C ASP A 76 2.95 2.42 -19.29
N ALA A 77 2.66 3.62 -19.80
CA ALA A 77 1.38 4.30 -19.63
C ALA A 77 0.21 3.43 -20.12
N HIS A 78 0.36 2.68 -21.21
CA HIS A 78 -0.69 1.78 -21.70
C HIS A 78 -1.03 0.67 -20.69
N THR A 79 -0.03 0.13 -19.98
CA THR A 79 -0.27 -0.93 -18.99
C THR A 79 -0.97 -0.43 -17.72
N ALA A 80 -0.92 0.87 -17.47
CA ALA A 80 -1.57 1.52 -16.33
C ALA A 80 -2.94 2.12 -16.68
N LEU A 81 -3.06 2.76 -17.85
CA LEU A 81 -4.24 3.51 -18.30
C LEU A 81 -5.25 2.60 -18.98
N TYR A 82 -4.93 2.11 -20.17
CA TYR A 82 -5.78 1.23 -20.98
C TYR A 82 -4.98 0.60 -22.13
N GLU A 83 -5.48 -0.51 -22.65
CA GLU A 83 -4.96 -1.14 -23.87
C GLU A 83 -6.10 -1.54 -24.80
N TRP A 84 -5.88 -1.47 -26.11
CA TRP A 84 -6.80 -2.02 -27.09
C TRP A 84 -6.60 -3.53 -27.24
N ASN A 85 -7.67 -4.31 -27.15
CA ASN A 85 -7.63 -5.75 -27.44
C ASN A 85 -7.58 -5.98 -28.95
N TYR A 86 -6.39 -5.83 -29.53
CA TYR A 86 -6.19 -5.95 -30.97
C TYR A 86 -6.62 -7.31 -31.52
N THR A 87 -6.43 -8.41 -30.78
CA THR A 87 -6.88 -9.74 -31.21
C THR A 87 -8.39 -9.80 -31.37
N HIS A 88 -9.13 -9.22 -30.42
CA HIS A 88 -10.59 -9.16 -30.48
C HIS A 88 -11.07 -8.20 -31.57
N GLN A 89 -10.40 -7.07 -31.77
CA GLN A 89 -10.67 -6.14 -32.87
C GLN A 89 -10.46 -6.80 -34.25
N LEU A 90 -9.36 -7.53 -34.43
CA LEU A 90 -9.08 -8.23 -35.69
C LEU A 90 -10.09 -9.34 -35.98
N LEU A 91 -10.54 -10.06 -34.94
CA LEU A 91 -11.62 -11.04 -35.10
C LEU A 91 -12.92 -10.35 -35.52
N ALA A 92 -13.28 -9.23 -34.89
CA ALA A 92 -14.45 -8.45 -35.24
C ALA A 92 -14.38 -7.96 -36.68
N ILE A 93 -13.25 -7.40 -37.11
CA ILE A 93 -13.01 -6.97 -38.50
C ILE A 93 -13.27 -8.11 -39.49
N LYS A 94 -12.77 -9.32 -39.22
CA LYS A 94 -13.00 -10.50 -40.07
C LYS A 94 -14.47 -10.92 -40.11
N LEU A 95 -15.18 -10.86 -38.98
CA LEU A 95 -16.61 -11.18 -38.92
C LEU A 95 -17.47 -10.14 -39.67
N PHE A 96 -17.03 -8.87 -39.71
CA PHE A 96 -17.72 -7.77 -40.40
C PHE A 96 -17.21 -7.51 -41.84
N GLU A 97 -16.35 -8.38 -42.37
CA GLU A 97 -15.76 -8.22 -43.70
C GLU A 97 -16.83 -8.25 -44.81
N GLN A 98 -17.89 -9.04 -44.62
CA GLN A 98 -19.06 -9.12 -45.53
C GLN A 98 -20.20 -8.14 -45.17
N ASP A 99 -20.01 -7.28 -44.18
CA ASP A 99 -21.01 -6.32 -43.74
C ASP A 99 -21.13 -5.16 -44.74
N ALA A 100 -22.35 -4.78 -45.13
CA ALA A 100 -22.62 -3.74 -46.11
C ALA A 100 -22.61 -2.30 -45.54
N ARG A 101 -22.43 -2.14 -44.22
CA ARG A 101 -22.36 -0.83 -43.54
C ARG A 101 -21.15 -0.01 -43.97
N SER A 102 -21.23 1.31 -43.78
CA SER A 102 -20.16 2.24 -44.20
C SER A 102 -18.88 2.01 -43.39
N LEU A 103 -17.72 2.38 -43.96
CA LEU A 103 -16.42 2.30 -43.28
C LEU A 103 -16.42 3.04 -41.95
N ARG A 104 -17.11 4.20 -41.88
CA ARG A 104 -17.20 5.02 -40.67
C ARG A 104 -18.00 4.32 -39.55
N ASP A 105 -19.08 3.62 -39.91
CA ASP A 105 -19.88 2.86 -38.95
C ASP A 105 -19.08 1.64 -38.43
N LYS A 106 -18.31 0.99 -39.30
CA LYS A 106 -17.43 -0.12 -38.92
C LYS A 106 -16.28 0.34 -38.01
N GLU A 107 -15.68 1.50 -38.29
CA GLU A 107 -14.60 2.08 -37.47
C GLU A 107 -15.09 2.41 -36.05
N HIS A 108 -16.27 3.03 -35.92
CA HIS A 108 -16.89 3.31 -34.63
C HIS A 108 -17.20 2.03 -33.84
N ASP A 109 -17.63 0.96 -34.51
CA ASP A 109 -17.83 -0.33 -33.84
C ASP A 109 -16.51 -0.90 -33.28
N ILE A 110 -15.40 -0.78 -34.00
CA ILE A 110 -14.09 -1.34 -33.64
C ILE A 110 -13.40 -0.55 -32.51
N PHE A 111 -13.48 0.79 -32.56
CA PHE A 111 -12.96 1.68 -31.52
C PHE A 111 -14.07 2.03 -30.53
N SER A 112 -14.50 1.02 -29.78
CA SER A 112 -15.52 1.14 -28.75
C SER A 112 -15.05 0.52 -27.43
N GLU A 113 -15.68 0.89 -26.31
CA GLU A 113 -15.35 0.36 -24.97
C GLU A 113 -15.33 -1.18 -24.92
N ARG A 114 -16.05 -1.87 -25.83
CA ARG A 114 -16.10 -3.33 -25.94
C ARG A 114 -14.73 -3.97 -26.20
N TYR A 115 -13.83 -3.25 -26.87
CA TYR A 115 -12.48 -3.74 -27.19
C TYR A 115 -11.41 -3.09 -26.30
N LEU A 116 -11.82 -2.24 -25.37
CA LEU A 116 -10.91 -1.54 -24.49
C LEU A 116 -10.67 -2.38 -23.22
N LEU A 117 -9.43 -2.81 -23.04
CA LEU A 117 -8.98 -3.42 -21.79
C LEU A 117 -8.75 -2.30 -20.79
N LYS A 118 -9.66 -2.20 -19.83
CA LYS A 118 -9.52 -1.29 -18.69
C LYS A 118 -8.35 -1.76 -17.84
N ARG A 119 -7.31 -0.93 -17.74
CA ARG A 119 -6.19 -1.13 -16.83
C ARG A 119 -6.47 -0.39 -15.51
N PRO A 120 -5.65 -0.56 -14.45
CA PRO A 120 -6.01 -0.13 -13.10
C PRO A 120 -6.52 1.32 -12.99
N LEU A 121 -5.97 2.25 -13.76
CA LEU A 121 -6.38 3.67 -13.70
C LEU A 121 -7.76 3.90 -14.35
N LEU A 122 -8.00 3.37 -15.55
CA LEU A 122 -9.32 3.48 -16.19
C LEU A 122 -10.38 2.65 -15.46
N GLU A 123 -10.01 1.49 -14.94
CA GLU A 123 -10.89 0.66 -14.10
C GLU A 123 -11.32 1.44 -12.85
N ALA A 124 -10.39 2.12 -12.17
CA ALA A 124 -10.69 2.85 -10.94
C ALA A 124 -11.66 4.02 -11.12
N ILE A 125 -11.62 4.73 -12.25
CA ILE A 125 -12.54 5.85 -12.51
C ILE A 125 -13.89 5.39 -13.07
N THR A 126 -13.97 4.19 -13.66
CA THR A 126 -15.21 3.66 -14.25
C THR A 126 -15.93 2.62 -13.39
N THR A 127 -15.39 2.27 -12.22
CA THR A 127 -16.01 1.32 -11.29
C THR A 127 -16.98 2.03 -10.34
N THR A 128 -18.15 1.42 -10.12
CA THR A 128 -19.13 1.84 -9.11
C THR A 128 -19.54 0.62 -8.27
N PRO A 129 -19.63 0.74 -6.92
CA PRO A 129 -19.29 1.93 -6.11
C PRO A 129 -17.79 2.30 -6.21
N ALA A 130 -17.46 3.58 -5.94
CA ALA A 130 -16.08 4.08 -6.04
C ALA A 130 -15.08 3.17 -5.29
N PRO A 131 -14.06 2.62 -5.98
CA PRO A 131 -13.09 1.73 -5.36
C PRO A 131 -12.05 2.51 -4.55
N VAL A 132 -11.25 1.77 -3.77
CA VAL A 132 -9.95 2.25 -3.31
C VAL A 132 -8.93 1.98 -4.41
N LEU A 133 -8.26 3.03 -4.90
CA LEU A 133 -7.15 2.93 -5.84
C LEU A 133 -5.84 3.05 -5.08
N LEU A 134 -5.05 1.98 -5.06
CA LEU A 134 -3.69 1.96 -4.53
C LEU A 134 -2.69 2.10 -5.68
N ILE A 135 -1.93 3.20 -5.68
CA ILE A 135 -0.75 3.41 -6.54
C ILE A 135 0.48 3.14 -5.68
N ASP A 136 1.07 1.96 -5.82
CA ASP A 136 2.07 1.44 -4.90
C ASP A 136 3.48 1.65 -5.43
N GLU A 137 4.40 2.16 -4.59
CA GLU A 137 5.80 2.48 -4.93
C GLU A 137 5.96 3.50 -6.08
N ILE A 138 5.23 4.61 -6.03
CA ILE A 138 5.25 5.64 -7.09
C ILE A 138 6.65 6.23 -7.35
N ASP A 139 7.56 6.15 -6.39
CA ASP A 139 8.96 6.54 -6.54
C ASP A 139 9.77 5.64 -7.48
N ARG A 140 9.20 4.52 -7.95
CA ARG A 140 9.84 3.61 -8.91
C ARG A 140 9.56 3.94 -10.38
N THR A 141 8.65 4.88 -10.66
CA THR A 141 8.35 5.30 -12.03
C THR A 141 9.15 6.52 -12.45
N ASP A 142 9.09 6.85 -13.74
CA ASP A 142 9.70 8.05 -14.31
C ASP A 142 8.77 9.28 -14.26
N GLU A 143 9.32 10.45 -14.61
CA GLU A 143 8.55 11.71 -14.63
C GLU A 143 7.43 11.72 -15.66
N ALA A 144 7.62 11.00 -16.77
CA ALA A 144 6.62 10.89 -17.82
C ALA A 144 5.36 10.21 -17.27
N PHE A 145 5.52 9.11 -16.53
CA PHE A 145 4.42 8.44 -15.85
C PHE A 145 3.73 9.34 -14.82
N GLU A 146 4.50 10.04 -13.99
CA GLU A 146 3.94 10.99 -13.02
C GLU A 146 3.08 12.06 -13.71
N ALA A 147 3.51 12.57 -14.87
CA ALA A 147 2.76 13.55 -15.65
C ALA A 147 1.40 13.02 -16.12
N TYR A 148 1.32 11.75 -16.57
CA TYR A 148 0.05 11.12 -16.94
C TYR A 148 -0.90 10.98 -15.75
N LEU A 149 -0.39 10.70 -14.55
CA LEU A 149 -1.21 10.65 -13.34
C LEU A 149 -1.80 12.01 -12.98
N LEU A 150 -1.17 13.13 -13.35
CA LEU A 150 -1.66 14.45 -12.97
C LEU A 150 -3.06 14.74 -13.49
N GLU A 151 -3.39 14.33 -14.71
CA GLU A 151 -4.74 14.49 -15.27
C GLU A 151 -5.78 13.76 -14.40
N LEU A 152 -5.51 12.48 -14.14
CA LEU A 152 -6.40 11.62 -13.36
C LEU A 152 -6.54 12.10 -11.90
N LEU A 153 -5.45 12.48 -11.25
CA LEU A 153 -5.49 12.90 -9.85
C LEU A 153 -6.04 14.32 -9.65
N SER A 154 -6.07 15.14 -10.71
CA SER A 154 -6.61 16.49 -10.67
C SER A 154 -8.11 16.51 -10.93
N ASP A 155 -8.52 15.95 -12.06
CA ASP A 155 -9.88 16.08 -12.58
C ASP A 155 -10.65 14.75 -12.55
N PHE A 156 -10.01 13.66 -12.16
CA PHE A 156 -10.58 12.29 -12.16
C PHE A 156 -11.15 11.96 -13.54
N GLN A 157 -10.36 12.20 -14.57
CA GLN A 157 -10.67 11.88 -15.94
C GLN A 157 -9.44 11.36 -16.67
N LEU A 158 -9.65 10.78 -17.85
CA LEU A 158 -8.61 10.24 -18.70
C LEU A 158 -8.97 10.53 -20.16
N SER A 159 -8.03 11.12 -20.89
CA SER A 159 -8.21 11.41 -22.31
C SER A 159 -7.76 10.21 -23.16
N ILE A 160 -8.70 9.58 -23.87
CA ILE A 160 -8.42 8.51 -24.84
C ILE A 160 -8.58 9.11 -26.25
N PRO A 161 -7.54 9.10 -27.11
CA PRO A 161 -7.61 9.74 -28.43
C PRO A 161 -8.83 9.32 -29.27
N GLU A 162 -9.19 8.04 -29.22
CA GLU A 162 -10.28 7.47 -30.03
C GLU A 162 -11.66 7.63 -29.38
N LEU A 163 -11.74 7.73 -28.04
CA LEU A 163 -13.01 7.78 -27.29
C LEU A 163 -13.31 9.16 -26.67
N GLY A 164 -12.36 10.09 -26.75
CA GLY A 164 -12.43 11.37 -26.06
C GLY A 164 -12.16 11.25 -24.55
N VAL A 165 -12.69 12.22 -23.80
CA VAL A 165 -12.45 12.32 -22.36
C VAL A 165 -13.42 11.44 -21.59
N ILE A 166 -12.90 10.43 -20.89
CA ILE A 166 -13.66 9.60 -19.96
C ILE A 166 -13.54 10.20 -18.56
N ARG A 167 -14.68 10.62 -17.98
CA ARG A 167 -14.74 11.17 -16.63
C ARG A 167 -15.15 10.09 -15.63
N ALA A 168 -14.63 10.21 -14.40
CA ALA A 168 -15.00 9.30 -13.33
C ALA A 168 -16.51 9.37 -13.04
N ILE A 169 -17.14 8.21 -12.90
CA ILE A 169 -18.54 8.10 -12.46
C ILE A 169 -18.63 8.55 -11.01
N GLU A 170 -17.75 7.99 -10.17
CA GLU A 170 -17.52 8.40 -8.80
C GLU A 170 -16.01 8.49 -8.55
N ARG A 171 -15.57 9.49 -7.77
CA ARG A 171 -14.14 9.68 -7.50
C ARG A 171 -13.60 8.56 -6.59
N PRO A 172 -12.63 7.75 -7.03
CA PRO A 172 -12.04 6.70 -6.20
C PRO A 172 -11.33 7.29 -4.97
N TYR A 173 -11.18 6.48 -3.93
CA TYR A 173 -10.34 6.81 -2.79
C TYR A 173 -8.88 6.45 -3.13
N VAL A 174 -8.04 7.46 -3.36
CA VAL A 174 -6.69 7.24 -3.88
C VAL A 174 -5.65 7.26 -2.76
N ILE A 175 -4.86 6.19 -2.65
CA ILE A 175 -3.69 6.08 -1.79
C ILE A 175 -2.46 5.88 -2.67
N LEU A 176 -1.47 6.76 -2.54
CA LEU A 176 -0.15 6.61 -3.15
C LEU A 176 0.85 6.21 -2.06
N THR A 177 1.74 5.26 -2.35
CA THR A 177 2.81 4.88 -1.42
C THR A 177 4.17 5.17 -2.04
N SER A 178 5.12 5.55 -1.18
CA SER A 178 6.51 5.76 -1.58
C SER A 178 7.48 5.27 -0.52
N ASN A 179 8.56 4.66 -0.98
CA ASN A 179 9.68 4.25 -0.14
C ASN A 179 10.81 5.30 -0.11
N GLY A 180 10.62 6.46 -0.76
CA GLY A 180 11.63 7.52 -0.81
C GLY A 180 12.90 7.14 -1.59
N THR A 181 12.84 6.17 -2.50
CA THR A 181 13.99 5.77 -3.33
C THR A 181 14.35 6.78 -4.41
N ARG A 182 13.36 7.57 -4.82
CA ARG A 182 13.47 8.74 -5.70
C ARG A 182 12.59 9.86 -5.17
N GLU A 183 12.98 11.10 -5.43
CA GLU A 183 12.15 12.25 -5.13
C GLU A 183 10.93 12.32 -6.06
N ILE A 184 9.74 12.37 -5.46
CA ILE A 184 8.47 12.56 -6.17
C ILE A 184 8.34 14.03 -6.58
N SER A 185 7.86 14.28 -7.81
CA SER A 185 7.68 15.63 -8.32
C SER A 185 6.77 16.50 -7.44
N ASP A 186 7.13 17.78 -7.35
CA ASP A 186 6.33 18.82 -6.68
C ASP A 186 4.89 18.89 -7.21
N ALA A 187 4.71 18.66 -8.51
CA ALA A 187 3.40 18.67 -9.16
C ALA A 187 2.49 17.59 -8.56
N LEU A 188 3.01 16.36 -8.40
CA LEU A 188 2.27 15.26 -7.81
C LEU A 188 2.02 15.49 -6.30
N ARG A 189 3.04 15.95 -5.56
CA ARG A 189 2.91 16.28 -4.13
C ARG A 189 1.80 17.32 -3.87
N ARG A 190 1.72 18.38 -4.67
CA ARG A 190 0.70 19.44 -4.52
C ARG A 190 -0.73 18.96 -4.75
N ARG A 191 -0.93 17.88 -5.50
CA ARG A 191 -2.25 17.28 -5.73
C ARG A 191 -2.70 16.36 -4.60
N CYS A 192 -1.77 15.90 -3.76
CA CYS A 192 -2.04 14.99 -2.66
C CYS A 192 -2.17 15.70 -1.31
N LEU A 193 -2.85 15.07 -0.36
CA LEU A 193 -2.55 15.19 1.07
C LEU A 193 -1.28 14.38 1.35
N TYR A 194 -0.51 14.77 2.36
CA TYR A 194 0.77 14.14 2.67
C TYR A 194 0.80 13.61 4.10
N GLN A 195 1.31 12.40 4.28
CA GLN A 195 1.56 11.82 5.58
C GLN A 195 2.83 10.97 5.53
N TYR A 196 3.80 11.32 6.38
CA TYR A 196 4.98 10.49 6.60
C TYR A 196 4.65 9.36 7.57
N VAL A 197 5.10 8.14 7.29
CA VAL A 197 4.89 6.94 8.10
C VAL A 197 6.23 6.41 8.58
N ASP A 198 6.52 6.67 9.84
CA ASP A 198 7.72 6.16 10.50
C ASP A 198 7.48 4.79 11.13
N TYR A 199 8.54 4.17 11.64
CA TYR A 199 8.43 3.00 12.50
C TYR A 199 7.52 3.30 13.70
N PRO A 200 6.67 2.35 14.10
CA PRO A 200 5.77 2.54 15.23
C PRO A 200 6.56 2.76 16.53
N THR A 201 5.95 3.51 17.46
CA THR A 201 6.42 3.54 18.84
C THR A 201 6.25 2.17 19.48
N PHE A 202 7.01 1.89 20.55
CA PHE A 202 6.94 0.63 21.30
C PHE A 202 5.50 0.24 21.65
N GLN A 203 4.75 1.17 22.24
CA GLN A 203 3.36 0.94 22.65
C GLN A 203 2.46 0.60 21.46
N ARG A 204 2.68 1.27 20.32
CA ARG A 204 1.90 1.03 19.11
C ARG A 204 2.25 -0.29 18.45
N GLU A 205 3.53 -0.64 18.35
CA GLU A 205 3.95 -1.92 17.79
C GLU A 205 3.46 -3.10 18.63
N LEU A 206 3.50 -2.98 19.97
CA LEU A 206 2.94 -3.99 20.87
C LEU A 206 1.44 -4.21 20.63
N VAL A 207 0.66 -3.14 20.50
CA VAL A 207 -0.78 -3.25 20.17
C VAL A 207 -0.96 -3.90 18.80
N ILE A 208 -0.15 -3.53 17.80
CA ILE A 208 -0.23 -4.15 16.47
C ILE A 208 0.08 -5.65 16.53
N VAL A 209 1.18 -6.05 17.16
CA VAL A 209 1.59 -7.45 17.31
C VAL A 209 0.48 -8.27 17.97
N ARG A 210 -0.09 -7.79 19.08
CA ARG A 210 -1.19 -8.47 19.78
C ARG A 210 -2.48 -8.54 18.96
N THR A 211 -2.72 -7.55 18.10
CA THR A 211 -3.92 -7.50 17.24
C THR A 211 -3.77 -8.44 16.04
N GLN A 212 -2.57 -8.53 15.46
CA GLN A 212 -2.29 -9.34 14.27
C GLN A 212 -2.02 -10.80 14.60
N VAL A 213 -1.42 -11.07 15.77
CA VAL A 213 -1.06 -12.42 16.24
C VAL A 213 -1.67 -12.65 17.63
N PRO A 214 -2.99 -12.86 17.76
CA PRO A 214 -3.65 -12.95 19.07
C PRO A 214 -3.19 -14.12 19.96
N GLU A 215 -2.57 -15.13 19.35
CA GLU A 215 -2.01 -16.32 20.02
C GLU A 215 -0.71 -16.05 20.78
N VAL A 216 -0.05 -14.90 20.55
CA VAL A 216 1.19 -14.54 21.25
C VAL A 216 0.90 -14.18 22.72
N PRO A 217 1.60 -14.79 23.69
CA PRO A 217 1.52 -14.36 25.08
C PRO A 217 1.95 -12.90 25.26
N GLU A 218 1.27 -12.15 26.13
CA GLU A 218 1.55 -10.73 26.35
C GLU A 218 3.00 -10.45 26.76
N ALA A 219 3.56 -11.29 27.64
CA ALA A 219 4.95 -11.19 28.07
C ALA A 219 5.91 -11.36 26.89
N LEU A 220 5.69 -12.38 26.05
CA LEU A 220 6.51 -12.64 24.87
C LEU A 220 6.40 -11.51 23.85
N ALA A 221 5.21 -10.98 23.60
CA ALA A 221 5.01 -9.85 22.70
C ALA A 221 5.80 -8.62 23.15
N ARG A 222 5.78 -8.32 24.47
CA ARG A 222 6.55 -7.21 25.05
C ARG A 222 8.04 -7.39 24.79
N GLN A 223 8.58 -8.57 25.10
CA GLN A 223 10.00 -8.89 24.89
C GLN A 223 10.41 -8.82 23.41
N ILE A 224 9.56 -9.33 22.51
CA ILE A 224 9.81 -9.26 21.07
C ILE A 224 9.91 -7.81 20.60
N VAL A 225 8.97 -6.95 21.01
CA VAL A 225 8.98 -5.54 20.60
C VAL A 225 10.17 -4.81 21.21
N GLU A 226 10.54 -5.09 22.47
CA GLU A 226 11.76 -4.55 23.10
C GLU A 226 13.00 -4.95 22.29
N PHE A 227 13.12 -6.22 21.93
CA PHE A 227 14.22 -6.74 21.13
C PHE A 227 14.28 -6.05 19.76
N VAL A 228 13.16 -5.97 19.03
CA VAL A 228 13.09 -5.31 17.71
C VAL A 228 13.49 -3.85 17.80
N HIS A 229 13.02 -3.12 18.82
CA HIS A 229 13.40 -1.72 19.02
C HIS A 229 14.90 -1.57 19.28
N ALA A 230 15.50 -2.45 20.09
CA ALA A 230 16.93 -2.47 20.33
C ALA A 230 17.72 -2.79 19.04
N VAL A 231 17.24 -3.74 18.24
CA VAL A 231 17.82 -4.07 16.92
C VAL A 231 17.73 -2.89 15.95
N ARG A 232 16.61 -2.16 15.91
CA ARG A 232 16.46 -0.95 15.07
C ARG A 232 17.37 0.21 15.50
N ALA A 233 17.79 0.23 16.77
CA ALA A 233 18.74 1.21 17.30
C ALA A 233 20.20 0.86 16.96
N MET A 234 20.48 -0.35 16.49
CA MET A 234 21.79 -0.73 15.96
C MET A 234 22.04 -0.12 14.57
N SER A 235 23.31 0.00 14.20
CA SER A 235 23.74 0.45 12.87
C SER A 235 23.58 -0.67 11.82
N LEU A 236 22.33 -1.00 11.50
CA LEU A 236 21.99 -1.98 10.47
C LEU A 236 21.87 -1.33 9.10
N ARG A 237 22.19 -2.09 8.06
CA ARG A 237 21.99 -1.71 6.67
C ARG A 237 20.50 -1.62 6.34
N ARG A 238 19.71 -2.60 6.79
CA ARG A 238 18.26 -2.60 6.65
C ARG A 238 17.61 -2.87 8.00
N LYS A 239 17.03 -1.83 8.58
CA LYS A 239 16.26 -1.93 9.83
C LYS A 239 15.00 -2.77 9.59
N PRO A 240 14.65 -3.71 10.48
CA PRO A 240 13.45 -4.53 10.33
C PRO A 240 12.20 -3.66 10.40
N GLY A 241 11.26 -3.84 9.47
CA GLY A 241 9.95 -3.21 9.48
C GLY A 241 8.96 -3.92 10.39
N LEU A 242 7.72 -3.46 10.36
CA LEU A 242 6.62 -4.10 11.06
C LEU A 242 6.31 -5.48 10.45
N ALA A 243 6.46 -5.63 9.13
CA ALA A 243 6.30 -6.92 8.45
C ALA A 243 7.30 -7.95 8.99
N GLU A 244 8.58 -7.60 9.07
CA GLU A 244 9.61 -8.49 9.64
C GLU A 244 9.38 -8.77 11.13
N THR A 245 8.87 -7.80 11.90
CA THR A 245 8.44 -8.06 13.29
C THR A 245 7.37 -9.15 13.36
N LEU A 246 6.31 -9.04 12.55
CA LEU A 246 5.20 -9.99 12.55
C LEU A 246 5.64 -11.39 12.07
N ASP A 247 6.48 -11.46 11.04
CA ASP A 247 7.09 -12.71 10.58
C ASP A 247 7.93 -13.36 11.68
N TRP A 248 8.67 -12.55 12.44
CA TRP A 248 9.51 -13.06 13.52
C TRP A 248 8.71 -13.56 14.71
N VAL A 249 7.64 -12.86 15.12
CA VAL A 249 6.67 -13.36 16.12
C VAL A 249 6.13 -14.73 15.69
N ALA A 250 5.70 -14.84 14.44
CA ALA A 250 5.16 -16.06 13.87
C ALA A 250 6.20 -17.21 13.82
N ALA A 251 7.48 -16.89 13.59
CA ALA A 251 8.58 -17.86 13.61
C ALA A 251 8.87 -18.36 15.03
N LEU A 252 8.96 -17.46 16.01
CA LEU A 252 9.21 -17.79 17.42
C LEU A 252 8.13 -18.72 17.99
N LEU A 253 6.87 -18.45 17.68
CA LEU A 253 5.75 -19.32 18.09
C LEU A 253 5.87 -20.74 17.50
N ARG A 254 6.27 -20.87 16.23
CA ARG A 254 6.48 -22.16 15.55
C ARG A 254 7.67 -22.94 16.12
N LEU A 255 8.68 -22.25 16.64
CA LEU A 255 9.82 -22.84 17.34
C LEU A 255 9.53 -23.14 18.83
N GLY A 256 8.28 -22.93 19.28
CA GLY A 256 7.87 -23.19 20.66
C GLY A 256 8.57 -22.29 21.67
N VAL A 257 8.91 -21.06 21.28
CA VAL A 257 9.48 -20.06 22.19
C VAL A 257 8.34 -19.43 22.98
N SER A 258 8.38 -19.56 24.31
CA SER A 258 7.40 -18.98 25.23
C SER A 258 7.88 -17.70 25.91
N ALA A 259 9.20 -17.48 25.94
CA ALA A 259 9.86 -16.28 26.46
C ALA A 259 11.20 -16.09 25.73
N LEU A 260 11.65 -14.85 25.61
CA LEU A 260 13.04 -14.56 25.23
C LEU A 260 13.89 -14.66 26.51
N ASP A 261 14.57 -15.78 26.71
CA ASP A 261 15.45 -16.03 27.86
C ASP A 261 16.79 -16.66 27.44
N GLU A 262 17.74 -16.72 28.37
CA GLU A 262 19.07 -17.29 28.13
C GLU A 262 19.01 -18.78 27.71
N GLY A 263 18.00 -19.53 28.17
CA GLY A 263 17.80 -20.94 27.80
C GLY A 263 17.24 -21.15 26.39
N GLY A 264 16.73 -20.09 25.76
CA GLY A 264 16.12 -20.08 24.43
C GLY A 264 16.95 -19.43 23.34
N VAL A 265 18.17 -18.96 23.62
CA VAL A 265 19.00 -18.17 22.70
C VAL A 265 19.24 -18.87 21.36
N GLU A 266 19.45 -20.19 21.34
CA GLU A 266 19.64 -20.93 20.07
C GLU A 266 18.40 -20.82 19.17
N ARG A 267 17.20 -20.95 19.73
CA ARG A 267 15.94 -20.79 18.98
C ARG A 267 15.75 -19.35 18.49
N VAL A 268 16.20 -18.37 19.28
CA VAL A 268 16.22 -16.96 18.87
C VAL A 268 17.16 -16.78 17.68
N MET A 269 18.39 -17.29 17.76
CA MET A 269 19.39 -17.24 16.68
C MET A 269 18.86 -17.89 15.39
N ASP A 270 18.28 -19.09 15.49
CA ASP A 270 17.70 -19.83 14.36
C ASP A 270 16.55 -19.07 13.69
N SER A 271 15.82 -18.26 14.45
CA SER A 271 14.69 -17.46 13.96
C SER A 271 15.08 -16.11 13.34
N LEU A 272 16.33 -15.65 13.49
CA LEU A 272 16.75 -14.30 13.04
C LEU A 272 16.62 -14.10 11.52
N ALA A 273 16.60 -15.17 10.73
CA ALA A 273 16.32 -15.10 9.30
C ALA A 273 14.94 -14.49 8.98
N ALA A 274 13.98 -14.56 9.92
CA ALA A 274 12.69 -13.90 9.80
C ALA A 274 12.79 -12.37 10.02
N LEU A 275 13.73 -11.92 10.86
CA LEU A 275 13.86 -10.52 11.28
C LEU A 275 14.85 -9.71 10.42
N VAL A 276 16.04 -10.26 10.15
CA VAL A 276 17.11 -9.58 9.39
C VAL A 276 17.40 -10.27 8.07
N LYS A 277 17.50 -9.47 7.00
CA LYS A 277 17.47 -9.95 5.60
C LYS A 277 18.79 -9.80 4.84
N THR A 278 19.84 -9.29 5.48
CA THR A 278 21.17 -9.15 4.85
C THR A 278 22.20 -9.95 5.61
N ARG A 279 23.24 -10.39 4.90
CA ARG A 279 24.35 -11.14 5.50
C ARG A 279 25.11 -10.27 6.51
N GLU A 280 25.26 -8.99 6.22
CA GLU A 280 25.92 -8.03 7.10
C GLU A 280 25.13 -7.82 8.40
N ASP A 281 23.81 -7.66 8.33
CA ASP A 281 22.95 -7.49 9.51
C ASP A 281 22.90 -8.78 10.36
N GLN A 282 22.88 -9.95 9.71
CA GLN A 282 23.00 -11.24 10.40
C GLN A 282 24.35 -11.40 11.10
N ALA A 283 25.44 -10.98 10.45
CA ALA A 283 26.78 -11.01 11.04
C ALA A 283 26.93 -10.03 12.21
N ALA A 284 26.15 -8.93 12.22
CA ALA A 284 26.12 -7.99 13.34
C ALA A 284 25.41 -8.57 14.59
N LEU A 285 24.42 -9.46 14.39
CA LEU A 285 23.71 -10.16 15.46
C LEU A 285 24.41 -11.46 15.87
N THR A 286 25.66 -11.31 16.34
CA THR A 286 26.40 -12.44 16.92
C THR A 286 25.73 -12.97 18.19
N ARG A 287 26.01 -14.23 18.56
CA ARG A 287 25.47 -14.85 19.78
C ARG A 287 25.64 -13.98 21.04
N PRO A 288 26.84 -13.42 21.37
CA PRO A 288 26.97 -12.56 22.55
C PRO A 288 26.11 -11.29 22.50
N VAL A 289 25.87 -10.75 21.30
CA VAL A 289 24.99 -9.59 21.10
C VAL A 289 23.56 -9.98 21.37
N VAL A 290 23.10 -11.12 20.83
CA VAL A 290 21.73 -11.61 21.03
C VAL A 290 21.49 -11.97 22.49
N GLU A 291 22.43 -12.63 23.17
CA GLU A 291 22.36 -12.90 24.61
C GLU A 291 22.17 -11.61 25.41
N LYS A 292 22.95 -10.56 25.09
CA LYS A 292 22.82 -9.25 25.73
C LYS A 292 21.46 -8.59 25.46
N LEU A 293 20.96 -8.68 24.22
CA LEU A 293 19.65 -8.11 23.85
C LEU A 293 18.52 -8.85 24.57
N VAL A 294 18.55 -10.17 24.58
CA VAL A 294 17.58 -11.02 25.28
C VAL A 294 17.57 -10.72 26.79
N ALA A 295 18.74 -10.58 27.41
CA ALA A 295 18.84 -10.23 28.83
C ALA A 295 18.30 -8.83 29.18
N SER A 296 18.09 -7.96 28.19
CA SER A 296 17.57 -6.60 28.36
C SER A 296 16.04 -6.45 28.15
N CYS A 297 15.33 -7.54 27.82
CA CYS A 297 13.89 -7.58 27.54
C CYS A 297 13.06 -8.15 28.72
#